data_AF-A0A7Y5QQB1-F1
#
_entry.id   AF-A0A7Y5QQB1-F1
#
_cell.length_a   1.000
_cell.length_b   1.000
_cell.length_c   1.000
_cell.angle_alpha   90.00
_cell.angle_beta   90.00
_cell.angle_gamma   90.00
#
_symmetry.space_group_name_H-M   'P 1'
#
loop_
_entity.id
_entity.type
_entity.pdbx_description
1 polymer ?
#
loop_
_entity_poly.entity_id
_entity_poly.type
_entity_poly.pdbx_seq_one_letter_code
_entity_poly.pdbx_strand_id
1 'polypeptide(L)'
;MPTTIASARAEFIRQMSRDNSATERPRLLEVLDAMITWSQAHASLVRFRADGDPKGAIRFEEVATGGVFWAATPRRENVPLLQLLPGSNHLLSDADRSDAVSRLNAVTREGNPAGRLQLGFGALKNPAARAAVMQLMDELAEKVEAARSHARRVAVAAAVKPGGVPFQHATSSKVFCTQMAFEVASEAIQVLGGNGLTREYPVEKIFRDARASLIEDGENGMLGLMAAARL
;
A
#
# COMPACT_ATOMS: atom_id res chain seq x y z
N MET A 1 -9.36 -12.71 -38.74
CA MET A 1 -10.67 -12.58 -38.06
C MET A 1 -10.54 -11.47 -37.04
N PRO A 2 -11.50 -10.54 -36.91
CA PRO A 2 -11.44 -9.53 -35.86
C PRO A 2 -11.43 -10.23 -34.50
N THR A 3 -10.45 -9.90 -33.66
CA THR A 3 -10.33 -10.47 -32.31
C THR A 3 -11.54 -10.03 -31.49
N THR A 4 -12.39 -10.96 -31.10
CA THR A 4 -13.48 -10.70 -30.14
C THR A 4 -12.94 -10.79 -28.72
N ILE A 5 -13.59 -10.12 -27.76
CA ILE A 5 -13.26 -10.25 -26.33
C ILE A 5 -13.27 -11.72 -25.89
N ALA A 6 -14.25 -12.50 -26.38
CA ALA A 6 -14.34 -13.93 -26.08
C ALA A 6 -13.12 -14.71 -26.61
N SER A 7 -12.68 -14.43 -27.84
CA SER A 7 -11.47 -15.05 -28.39
C SER A 7 -10.19 -14.62 -27.67
N ALA A 8 -10.09 -13.35 -27.28
CA ALA A 8 -8.95 -12.82 -26.52
C ALA A 8 -8.86 -13.45 -25.12
N ARG A 9 -10.00 -13.63 -24.44
CA ARG A 9 -10.09 -14.35 -23.17
C ARG A 9 -9.65 -15.81 -23.31
N ALA A 10 -10.13 -16.51 -24.33
CA ALA A 10 -9.75 -17.90 -24.56
C ALA A 10 -8.24 -18.03 -24.85
N GLU A 11 -7.66 -17.09 -25.59
CA GLU A 11 -6.22 -17.03 -25.84
C GLU A 11 -5.43 -16.73 -24.57
N PHE A 12 -5.85 -15.75 -23.77
CA PHE A 12 -5.24 -15.41 -22.49
C PHE A 12 -5.16 -16.63 -21.57
N ILE A 13 -6.27 -17.36 -21.43
CA ILE A 13 -6.35 -18.59 -20.62
C ILE A 13 -5.39 -19.65 -21.14
N ARG A 14 -5.31 -19.84 -22.46
CA ARG A 14 -4.41 -20.81 -23.10
C ARG A 14 -2.94 -20.48 -22.84
N GLN A 15 -2.60 -19.19 -22.79
CA GLN A 15 -1.23 -18.72 -22.60
C GLN A 15 -0.81 -18.57 -21.14
N MET A 16 -1.75 -18.59 -20.19
CA MET A 16 -1.43 -18.66 -18.77
C MET A 16 -0.63 -19.94 -18.46
N SER A 17 0.47 -19.80 -17.72
CA SER A 17 1.30 -20.94 -17.31
C SER A 17 0.52 -22.05 -16.60
N ARG A 18 0.96 -23.30 -16.81
CA ARG A 18 0.50 -24.47 -16.03
C ARG A 18 0.79 -24.32 -14.54
N ASP A 19 1.81 -23.55 -14.16
CA ASP A 19 2.31 -23.40 -12.78
C ASP A 19 1.55 -22.36 -11.92
N ASN A 20 0.46 -21.78 -12.42
CA ASN A 20 -0.49 -21.11 -11.53
C ASN A 20 -1.13 -22.19 -10.64
N SER A 21 -0.94 -22.08 -9.32
CA SER A 21 -1.47 -23.05 -8.37
C SER A 21 -2.96 -23.33 -8.64
N ALA A 22 -3.42 -24.56 -8.38
CA ALA A 22 -4.81 -24.96 -8.63
C ALA A 22 -5.83 -24.01 -7.96
N THR A 23 -5.40 -23.30 -6.90
CA THR A 23 -6.16 -22.31 -6.15
C THR A 23 -6.14 -20.90 -6.76
N GLU A 24 -5.04 -20.45 -7.38
CA GLU A 24 -4.92 -19.08 -7.89
C GLU A 24 -5.55 -18.89 -9.27
N ARG A 25 -5.51 -19.92 -10.12
CA ARG A 25 -6.04 -19.82 -11.49
C ARG A 25 -7.53 -19.44 -11.50
N PRO A 26 -8.45 -20.10 -10.76
CA PRO A 26 -9.87 -19.74 -10.78
C PRO A 26 -10.11 -18.28 -10.35
N ARG A 27 -9.44 -17.83 -9.29
CA ARG A 27 -9.55 -16.47 -8.76
C ARG A 27 -9.08 -15.40 -9.74
N LEU A 28 -8.01 -15.66 -10.48
CA LEU A 28 -7.52 -14.75 -11.52
C LEU A 28 -8.50 -14.62 -12.69
N LEU A 29 -9.17 -15.71 -13.05
CA LEU A 29 -10.20 -15.71 -14.09
C LEU A 29 -11.43 -14.93 -13.65
N GLU A 30 -11.84 -15.07 -12.39
CA GLU A 30 -12.94 -14.29 -11.81
C GLU A 30 -12.67 -12.78 -11.83
N VAL A 31 -11.45 -12.36 -11.47
CA VAL A 31 -11.05 -10.94 -11.55
C VAL A 31 -11.04 -10.45 -13.00
N LEU A 32 -10.49 -11.23 -13.94
CA LEU A 32 -10.49 -10.91 -15.35
C LEU A 32 -11.93 -10.74 -15.88
N ASP A 33 -12.83 -11.65 -15.53
CA ASP A 33 -14.23 -11.63 -15.94
C ASP A 33 -14.98 -10.43 -15.37
N ALA A 34 -14.72 -10.09 -14.11
CA ALA A 34 -15.27 -8.90 -13.48
C ALA A 34 -14.82 -7.61 -14.20
N MET A 35 -13.54 -7.52 -14.56
CA MET A 35 -13.00 -6.36 -15.30
C MET A 35 -13.58 -6.26 -16.71
N ILE A 36 -13.71 -7.38 -17.43
CA ILE A 36 -14.34 -7.42 -18.75
C ILE A 36 -15.81 -6.98 -18.65
N THR A 37 -16.56 -7.55 -17.71
CA THR A 37 -17.98 -7.25 -17.51
C THR A 37 -18.20 -5.78 -17.18
N TRP A 38 -17.40 -5.24 -16.25
CA TRP A 38 -17.43 -3.82 -15.92
C TRP A 38 -17.15 -2.95 -17.15
N SER A 39 -16.12 -3.29 -17.92
CA SER A 39 -15.75 -2.52 -19.12
C SER A 39 -16.84 -2.55 -20.20
N GLN A 40 -17.52 -3.69 -20.35
CA GLN A 40 -18.67 -3.81 -21.26
C GLN A 40 -19.87 -2.97 -20.81
N ALA A 41 -20.11 -2.86 -19.50
CA ALA A 41 -21.15 -1.99 -18.94
C ALA A 41 -20.82 -0.49 -19.07
N HIS A 42 -19.54 -0.13 -19.19
CA HIS A 42 -19.05 1.24 -19.28
C HIS A 42 -18.48 1.54 -20.68
N ALA A 43 -19.20 1.09 -21.72
CA ALA A 43 -18.78 1.25 -23.12
C ALA A 43 -18.64 2.72 -23.58
N SER A 44 -19.21 3.68 -22.84
CA SER A 44 -18.99 5.12 -23.06
C SER A 44 -17.62 5.61 -22.59
N LEU A 45 -16.99 4.91 -21.63
CA LEU A 45 -15.70 5.26 -21.04
C LEU A 45 -14.56 4.47 -21.69
N VAL A 46 -14.75 3.16 -21.86
CA VAL A 46 -13.71 2.24 -22.31
C VAL A 46 -14.20 1.30 -23.40
N ARG A 47 -13.29 0.91 -24.30
CA ARG A 47 -13.55 -0.07 -25.35
C ARG A 47 -12.43 -1.09 -25.46
N PHE A 48 -12.78 -2.30 -25.87
CA PHE A 48 -11.79 -3.35 -26.10
C PHE A 48 -10.91 -3.02 -27.32
N ARG A 49 -9.59 -3.11 -27.15
CA ARG A 49 -8.63 -2.96 -28.24
C ARG A 49 -8.45 -4.31 -28.94
N ALA A 50 -8.97 -4.41 -30.16
CA ALA A 50 -8.98 -5.65 -30.94
C ALA A 50 -7.66 -5.94 -31.70
N ASP A 51 -6.65 -5.09 -31.54
CA ASP A 51 -5.31 -5.23 -32.09
C ASP A 51 -4.73 -6.56 -31.59
N GLY A 52 -4.82 -7.61 -32.41
CA GLY A 52 -4.42 -8.96 -32.01
C GLY A 52 -3.02 -8.96 -31.42
N ASP A 53 -2.93 -9.07 -30.09
CA ASP A 53 -1.65 -9.13 -29.41
C ASP A 53 -1.09 -10.56 -29.61
N PRO A 54 0.05 -10.74 -30.30
CA PRO A 54 0.66 -12.05 -30.44
C PRO A 54 1.02 -12.68 -29.08
N LYS A 55 1.11 -11.89 -28.01
CA LYS A 55 1.33 -12.31 -26.63
C LYS A 55 0.03 -12.54 -25.84
N GLY A 56 -1.13 -12.56 -26.49
CA GLY A 56 -2.41 -12.90 -25.87
C GLY A 56 -2.89 -11.93 -24.80
N ALA A 57 -2.38 -10.68 -24.77
CA ALA A 57 -2.83 -9.70 -23.81
C ALA A 57 -4.23 -9.15 -24.16
N ILE A 58 -5.02 -8.91 -23.12
CA ILE A 58 -6.31 -8.24 -23.22
C ILE A 58 -6.10 -6.78 -22.84
N ARG A 59 -6.57 -5.84 -23.66
CA ARG A 59 -6.41 -4.41 -23.39
C ARG A 59 -7.73 -3.70 -23.61
N PHE A 60 -8.07 -2.82 -22.68
CA PHE A 60 -9.14 -1.85 -22.85
C PHE A 60 -8.54 -0.46 -22.90
N GLU A 61 -9.00 0.33 -23.86
CA GLU A 61 -8.58 1.70 -24.07
C GLU A 61 -9.71 2.67 -23.78
N GLU A 62 -9.34 3.88 -23.40
CA GLU A 62 -10.26 4.99 -23.21
C GLU A 62 -10.87 5.39 -24.55
N VAL A 63 -12.18 5.57 -24.59
CA VAL A 63 -12.89 6.01 -25.80
C VAL A 63 -12.46 7.42 -26.21
N ALA A 64 -12.21 8.30 -25.23
CA ALA A 64 -11.90 9.70 -25.46
C ALA A 64 -10.48 9.94 -25.98
N THR A 65 -9.49 9.21 -25.44
CA THR A 65 -8.06 9.48 -25.70
C THR A 65 -7.39 8.38 -26.53
N GLY A 66 -7.97 7.17 -26.58
CA GLY A 66 -7.32 5.97 -27.13
C GLY A 66 -6.15 5.45 -26.27
N GLY A 67 -5.91 6.04 -25.10
CA GLY A 67 -4.92 5.56 -24.13
C GLY A 67 -5.36 4.22 -23.54
N VAL A 68 -4.42 3.32 -23.25
CA VAL A 68 -4.77 2.04 -22.63
C VAL A 68 -5.14 2.28 -21.17
N PHE A 69 -6.37 1.93 -20.80
CA PHE A 69 -6.95 2.11 -19.48
C PHE A 69 -6.56 0.96 -18.54
N TRP A 70 -6.68 -0.29 -19.02
CA TRP A 70 -6.15 -1.46 -18.33
C TRP A 70 -5.68 -2.54 -19.30
N ALA A 71 -4.76 -3.38 -18.83
CA ALA A 71 -4.26 -4.52 -19.57
C ALA A 71 -4.10 -5.75 -18.68
N ALA A 72 -4.41 -6.93 -19.24
CA ALA A 72 -4.07 -8.22 -18.68
C ALA A 72 -3.09 -8.93 -19.62
N THR A 73 -1.89 -9.22 -19.14
CA THR A 73 -0.84 -9.88 -19.92
C THR A 73 -0.54 -11.27 -19.36
N PRO A 74 -0.67 -12.35 -20.15
CA PRO A 74 -0.32 -13.68 -19.69
C PRO A 74 1.21 -13.80 -19.54
N ARG A 75 1.67 -14.55 -18.54
CA ARG A 75 3.10 -14.84 -18.32
C ARG A 75 3.30 -16.36 -18.24
N ARG A 76 4.38 -16.85 -18.87
CA ARG A 76 4.69 -18.28 -18.99
C ARG A 76 5.36 -18.88 -17.75
N GLU A 77 6.05 -18.08 -16.95
CA GLU A 77 6.81 -18.53 -15.77
C GLU A 77 6.37 -17.81 -14.48
N ASN A 78 5.29 -17.03 -14.54
CA ASN A 78 4.86 -16.18 -13.43
C ASN A 78 3.34 -15.95 -13.47
N VAL A 79 2.80 -15.42 -12.37
CA VAL A 79 1.40 -14.98 -12.27
C VAL A 79 1.10 -13.97 -13.39
N PRO A 80 -0.04 -14.11 -14.10
CA PRO A 80 -0.43 -13.13 -15.11
C PRO A 80 -0.53 -11.73 -14.51
N LEU A 81 -0.18 -10.75 -15.31
CA LEU A 81 -0.11 -9.36 -14.86
C LEU A 81 -1.39 -8.63 -15.26
N LEU A 82 -2.24 -8.31 -14.28
CA LEU A 82 -3.40 -7.43 -14.44
C LEU A 82 -3.02 -6.05 -13.89
N GLN A 83 -3.09 -5.03 -14.73
CA GLN A 83 -2.69 -3.67 -14.37
C GLN A 83 -3.69 -2.63 -14.89
N LEU A 84 -4.10 -1.74 -13.99
CA LEU A 84 -4.62 -0.41 -14.35
C LEU A 84 -3.42 0.46 -14.73
N LEU A 85 -3.49 1.15 -15.86
CA LEU A 85 -2.36 1.93 -16.37
C LEU A 85 -2.44 3.39 -15.91
N PRO A 86 -1.28 4.07 -15.73
CA PRO A 86 -1.25 5.47 -15.30
C PRO A 86 -2.13 6.35 -16.19
N GLY A 87 -2.94 7.21 -15.56
CA GLY A 87 -3.96 8.00 -16.25
C GLY A 87 -5.37 7.53 -15.93
N SER A 88 -5.64 6.24 -15.77
CA SER A 88 -7.00 5.69 -15.57
C SER A 88 -7.85 6.32 -14.43
N ASN A 89 -7.23 6.93 -13.41
CA ASN A 89 -7.96 7.57 -12.30
C ASN A 89 -8.83 8.77 -12.69
N HIS A 90 -8.53 9.49 -13.78
CA HIS A 90 -9.28 10.70 -14.14
C HIS A 90 -10.67 10.42 -14.75
N LEU A 91 -10.92 9.18 -15.18
CA LEU A 91 -12.14 8.79 -15.85
C LEU A 91 -13.25 8.27 -14.93
N LEU A 92 -12.89 7.87 -13.71
CA LEU A 92 -13.85 7.28 -12.78
C LEU A 92 -14.43 8.37 -11.88
N SER A 93 -15.74 8.54 -11.95
CA SER A 93 -16.46 9.24 -10.89
C SER A 93 -16.21 8.54 -9.55
N ASP A 94 -16.40 9.24 -8.43
CA ASP A 94 -16.22 8.62 -7.10
C ASP A 94 -17.14 7.41 -6.90
N ALA A 95 -18.34 7.42 -7.52
CA ALA A 95 -19.28 6.31 -7.53
C ALA A 95 -18.75 5.11 -8.33
N ASP A 96 -18.23 5.33 -9.55
CA ASP A 96 -17.69 4.25 -10.40
C ASP A 96 -16.42 3.66 -9.78
N ARG A 97 -15.61 4.50 -9.15
CA ARG A 97 -14.42 4.08 -8.39
C ARG A 97 -14.82 3.18 -7.23
N SER A 98 -15.85 3.56 -6.48
CA SER A 98 -16.39 2.76 -5.38
C SER A 98 -16.96 1.43 -5.86
N ASP A 99 -17.71 1.39 -6.98
CA ASP A 99 -18.25 0.17 -7.56
C ASP A 99 -17.16 -0.78 -8.07
N ALA A 100 -16.18 -0.27 -8.83
CA ALA A 100 -15.05 -1.05 -9.33
C ALA A 100 -14.23 -1.67 -8.18
N VAL A 101 -13.92 -0.88 -7.14
CA VAL A 101 -13.26 -1.36 -5.93
C VAL A 101 -14.11 -2.40 -5.19
N SER A 102 -15.42 -2.21 -5.10
CA SER A 102 -16.34 -3.16 -4.47
C SER A 102 -16.35 -4.52 -5.19
N ARG A 103 -16.43 -4.52 -6.53
CA ARG A 103 -16.42 -5.73 -7.36
C ARG A 103 -15.09 -6.47 -7.28
N LEU A 104 -13.97 -5.77 -7.42
CA LEU A 104 -12.64 -6.36 -7.25
C LEU A 104 -12.48 -6.97 -5.84
N ASN A 105 -13.04 -6.32 -4.83
CA ASN A 105 -13.05 -6.82 -3.46
C ASN A 105 -13.94 -8.05 -3.23
N ALA A 106 -14.95 -8.30 -4.08
CA ALA A 106 -15.84 -9.44 -3.97
C ALA A 106 -15.18 -10.75 -4.46
N VAL A 107 -14.37 -10.69 -5.53
CA VAL A 107 -13.68 -11.84 -6.14
C VAL A 107 -12.27 -12.09 -5.61
N THR A 108 -11.70 -11.16 -4.83
CA THR A 108 -10.37 -11.33 -4.21
C THR A 108 -10.43 -11.91 -2.79
N ARG A 109 -11.54 -12.52 -2.40
CA ARG A 109 -11.89 -12.74 -0.98
C ARG A 109 -11.46 -14.07 -0.34
N GLU A 110 -10.75 -14.98 -1.01
CA GLU A 110 -10.36 -16.26 -0.37
C GLU A 110 -8.85 -16.60 -0.41
N GLY A 111 -8.35 -16.95 0.78
CA GLY A 111 -7.31 -17.94 1.10
C GLY A 111 -5.95 -17.86 0.40
N ASN A 112 -4.91 -17.38 1.08
CA ASN A 112 -3.52 -17.65 0.71
C ASN A 112 -2.99 -18.85 1.53
N PRO A 113 -2.81 -20.05 0.94
CA PRO A 113 -2.26 -21.22 1.63
C PRO A 113 -0.72 -21.19 1.82
N ALA A 114 -0.01 -20.17 1.31
CA ALA A 114 1.46 -20.15 1.27
C ALA A 114 2.14 -19.34 2.39
N GLY A 115 1.40 -18.83 3.38
CA GLY A 115 2.00 -18.17 4.55
C GLY A 115 2.80 -16.89 4.26
N ARG A 116 2.70 -16.31 3.06
CA ARG A 116 3.40 -15.07 2.68
C ARG A 116 2.50 -13.84 2.82
N LEU A 117 3.03 -12.79 3.44
CA LEU A 117 2.41 -11.47 3.60
C LEU A 117 2.28 -10.78 2.23
N GLN A 118 1.05 -10.54 1.77
CA GLN A 118 0.76 -9.66 0.64
C GLN A 118 -0.05 -8.47 1.14
N LEU A 119 0.57 -7.29 1.14
CA LEU A 119 -0.05 -6.03 1.51
C LEU A 119 -0.70 -5.40 0.26
N GLY A 120 -1.96 -5.75 0.04
CA GLY A 120 -2.91 -5.05 -0.83
C GLY A 120 -4.27 -4.94 -0.11
N PHE A 121 -5.29 -4.36 -0.76
CA PHE A 121 -6.65 -4.06 -0.22
C PHE A 121 -7.43 -5.22 0.46
N GLY A 122 -6.83 -6.40 0.65
CA GLY A 122 -7.34 -7.52 1.42
C GLY A 122 -6.64 -7.79 2.77
N ALA A 123 -5.68 -6.98 3.22
CA ALA A 123 -4.88 -7.25 4.43
C ALA A 123 -5.73 -7.49 5.71
N LEU A 124 -6.92 -6.89 5.82
CA LEU A 124 -7.84 -7.09 6.95
C LEU A 124 -8.72 -8.36 6.84
N LYS A 125 -8.65 -9.10 5.74
CA LYS A 125 -9.52 -10.25 5.44
C LYS A 125 -8.87 -11.61 5.72
N ASN A 126 -7.54 -11.67 5.76
CA ASN A 126 -6.81 -12.85 6.22
C ASN A 126 -6.63 -12.76 7.75
N PRO A 127 -7.11 -13.72 8.56
CA PRO A 127 -6.98 -13.68 10.02
C PRO A 127 -5.53 -13.54 10.49
N ALA A 128 -4.57 -14.17 9.82
CA ALA A 128 -3.15 -14.06 10.13
C ALA A 128 -2.58 -12.69 9.74
N ALA A 129 -2.98 -12.12 8.61
CA ALA A 129 -2.56 -10.77 8.22
C ALA A 129 -3.18 -9.70 9.14
N ARG A 130 -4.45 -9.88 9.52
CA ARG A 130 -5.11 -9.04 10.52
C ARG A 130 -4.41 -9.16 11.87
N ALA A 131 -4.06 -10.37 12.31
CA ALA A 131 -3.31 -10.57 13.55
C ALA A 131 -1.93 -9.89 13.48
N ALA A 132 -1.21 -10.00 12.37
CA ALA A 132 0.07 -9.34 12.18
C ALA A 132 -0.04 -7.80 12.18
N VAL A 133 -1.07 -7.23 11.52
CA VAL A 133 -1.32 -5.78 11.57
C VAL A 133 -1.72 -5.35 12.98
N MET A 134 -2.56 -6.11 13.68
CA MET A 134 -2.95 -5.80 15.06
C MET A 134 -1.76 -5.87 16.01
N GLN A 135 -0.89 -6.88 15.85
CA GLN A 135 0.35 -7.01 16.61
C GLN A 135 1.27 -5.82 16.34
N LEU A 136 1.47 -5.46 15.07
CA LEU A 136 2.24 -4.27 14.70
C LEU A 136 1.62 -3.00 15.32
N MET A 137 0.30 -2.83 15.27
CA MET A 137 -0.36 -1.68 15.89
C MET A 137 -0.14 -1.63 17.40
N ASP A 138 -0.12 -2.78 18.07
CA ASP A 138 0.16 -2.88 19.51
C ASP A 138 1.63 -2.51 19.81
N GLU A 139 2.58 -3.02 19.03
CA GLU A 139 4.00 -2.67 19.11
C GLU A 139 4.24 -1.16 18.87
N LEU A 140 3.56 -0.57 17.88
CA LEU A 140 3.62 0.86 17.62
C LEU A 140 2.98 1.68 18.74
N ALA A 141 1.88 1.21 19.32
CA ALA A 141 1.25 1.85 20.48
C ALA A 141 2.20 1.84 21.70
N GLU A 142 2.89 0.72 21.95
CA GLU A 142 3.88 0.62 23.02
C GLU A 142 5.03 1.62 22.83
N LYS A 143 5.57 1.73 21.60
CA LYS A 143 6.60 2.75 21.27
C LYS A 143 6.11 4.17 21.56
N VAL A 144 4.86 4.49 21.19
CA VAL A 144 4.25 5.79 21.46
C VAL A 144 4.10 6.04 22.96
N GLU A 145 3.62 5.06 23.73
CA GLU A 145 3.50 5.21 25.19
C GLU A 145 4.87 5.34 25.87
N ALA A 146 5.87 4.58 25.44
CA ALA A 146 7.24 4.70 25.93
C ALA A 146 7.80 6.10 25.66
N ALA A 147 7.64 6.62 24.43
CA ALA A 147 8.07 7.96 24.05
C ALA A 147 7.35 9.03 24.88
N ARG A 148 6.04 8.90 25.04
CA ARG A 148 5.22 9.84 25.81
C ARG A 148 5.58 9.82 27.29
N SER A 149 5.81 8.65 27.87
CA SER A 149 6.23 8.48 29.26
C SER A 149 7.59 9.14 29.51
N HIS A 150 8.56 8.90 28.62
CA HIS A 150 9.89 9.51 28.72
C HIS A 150 9.84 11.03 28.60
N ALA A 151 9.16 11.55 27.57
CA ALA A 151 8.97 12.99 27.38
C ALA A 151 8.30 13.65 28.59
N ARG A 152 7.21 13.06 29.10
CA ARG A 152 6.49 13.58 30.27
C ARG A 152 7.35 13.57 31.52
N ARG A 153 8.10 12.48 31.76
CA ARG A 153 9.00 12.38 32.92
C ARG A 153 10.05 13.49 32.88
N VAL A 154 10.67 13.73 31.72
CA VAL A 154 11.67 14.79 31.56
C VAL A 154 11.04 16.18 31.70
N ALA A 155 9.85 16.40 31.12
CA ALA A 155 9.12 17.67 31.25
C ALA A 155 8.74 17.96 32.71
N VAL A 156 8.20 16.98 33.44
CA VAL A 156 7.87 17.12 34.87
C VAL A 156 9.13 17.41 35.69
N ALA A 157 10.22 16.69 35.44
CA ALA A 157 11.49 16.93 36.13
C ALA A 157 12.02 18.34 35.86
N ALA A 158 11.89 18.84 34.63
CA ALA A 158 12.29 20.20 34.26
C ALA A 158 11.42 21.27 34.93
N ALA A 159 10.13 21.00 35.12
CA ALA A 159 9.19 21.94 35.75
C ALA A 159 9.44 22.13 37.26
N VAL A 160 9.95 21.11 37.95
CA VAL A 160 10.17 21.15 39.41
C VAL A 160 11.60 21.49 39.82
N LYS A 161 12.57 21.42 38.91
CA LYS A 161 13.97 21.77 39.19
C LYS A 161 14.28 23.22 38.77
N PRO A 162 14.74 24.07 39.70
CA PRO A 162 15.38 25.34 39.33
C PRO A 162 16.57 25.10 38.41
N GLY A 163 16.57 25.70 37.22
CA GLY A 163 17.59 25.46 36.19
C GLY A 163 17.32 24.29 35.24
N GLY A 164 16.17 23.60 35.36
CA GLY A 164 15.73 22.55 34.45
C GLY A 164 16.40 21.19 34.68
N VAL A 165 16.43 20.36 33.63
CA VAL A 165 17.08 19.04 33.65
C VAL A 165 18.50 19.11 33.07
N PRO A 166 19.42 18.26 33.56
CA PRO A 166 20.71 18.07 32.91
C PRO A 166 20.60 17.79 31.40
N PHE A 167 21.55 18.32 30.62
CA PHE A 167 21.57 18.24 29.17
C PHE A 167 21.34 16.81 28.65
N GLN A 168 22.05 15.83 29.21
CA GLN A 168 21.94 14.44 28.79
C GLN A 168 20.52 13.86 28.92
N HIS A 169 19.71 14.34 29.87
CA HIS A 169 18.32 13.90 30.02
C HIS A 169 17.39 14.56 29.01
N ALA A 170 17.53 15.88 28.79
CA ALA A 170 16.77 16.59 27.76
C ALA A 170 17.06 16.00 26.36
N THR A 171 18.34 15.84 26.05
CA THR A 171 18.81 15.31 24.78
C THR A 171 18.40 13.85 24.57
N SER A 172 18.51 13.01 25.61
CA SER A 172 18.00 11.63 25.56
C SER A 172 16.51 11.59 25.22
N SER A 173 15.71 12.49 25.80
CA SER A 173 14.27 12.58 25.48
C SER A 173 14.03 12.96 24.03
N LYS A 174 14.71 13.98 23.51
CA LYS A 174 14.55 14.42 22.11
C LYS A 174 14.92 13.31 21.14
N VAL A 175 16.09 12.70 21.32
CA VAL A 175 16.58 11.63 20.45
C VAL A 175 15.62 10.44 20.45
N PHE A 176 15.22 9.98 21.64
CA PHE A 176 14.31 8.85 21.75
C PHE A 176 12.95 9.12 21.12
N CYS A 177 12.32 10.26 21.44
CA CYS A 177 10.96 10.56 20.97
C CYS A 177 10.90 10.78 19.46
N THR A 178 11.87 11.48 18.89
CA THR A 178 11.93 11.71 17.43
C THR A 178 12.22 10.42 16.67
N GLN A 179 13.08 9.54 17.20
CA GLN A 179 13.33 8.23 16.62
C GLN A 179 12.06 7.35 16.63
N MET A 180 11.34 7.31 17.76
CA MET A 180 10.08 6.57 17.85
C MET A 180 9.01 7.16 16.92
N ALA A 181 8.91 8.49 16.81
CA ALA A 181 7.98 9.14 15.90
C ALA A 181 8.27 8.77 14.43
N PHE A 182 9.54 8.74 14.03
CA PHE A 182 9.94 8.33 12.69
C PHE A 182 9.59 6.87 12.40
N GLU A 183 9.91 5.95 13.31
CA GLU A 183 9.60 4.53 13.15
C GLU A 183 8.09 4.29 13.06
N VAL A 184 7.30 4.89 13.95
CA VAL A 184 5.84 4.78 13.94
C VAL A 184 5.24 5.31 12.64
N ALA A 185 5.71 6.46 12.16
CA ALA A 185 5.23 7.03 10.91
C ALA A 185 5.61 6.17 9.69
N SER A 186 6.81 5.59 9.68
CA SER A 186 7.28 4.70 8.62
C SER A 186 6.45 3.43 8.53
N GLU A 187 6.21 2.77 9.67
CA GLU A 187 5.38 1.57 9.72
C GLU A 187 3.91 1.88 9.39
N ALA A 188 3.41 3.06 9.77
CA ALA A 188 2.05 3.48 9.39
C ALA A 188 1.88 3.63 7.86
N ILE A 189 2.91 4.11 7.14
CA ILE A 189 2.92 4.08 5.66
C ILE A 189 2.83 2.65 5.16
N GLN A 190 3.60 1.73 5.74
CA GLN A 190 3.61 0.33 5.32
C GLN A 190 2.26 -0.36 5.55
N VAL A 191 1.57 -0.05 6.66
CA VAL A 191 0.20 -0.51 6.95
C VAL A 191 -0.80 -0.01 5.92
N LEU A 192 -0.68 1.26 5.52
CA LEU A 192 -1.56 1.88 4.51
C LEU A 192 -1.18 1.53 3.07
N GLY A 193 -0.02 0.92 2.85
CA GLY A 193 0.49 0.55 1.53
C GLY A 193 0.60 1.77 0.61
N GLY A 194 0.20 1.63 -0.66
CA GLY A 194 0.27 2.72 -1.63
C GLY A 194 -0.50 3.99 -1.21
N ASN A 195 -1.60 3.84 -0.46
CA ASN A 195 -2.37 4.97 0.06
C ASN A 195 -1.57 5.80 1.08
N GLY A 196 -0.65 5.17 1.81
CA GLY A 196 0.22 5.87 2.76
C GLY A 196 1.21 6.83 2.10
N LEU A 197 1.39 6.73 0.78
CA LEU A 197 2.25 7.61 0.00
C LEU A 197 1.48 8.75 -0.70
N THR A 198 0.14 8.76 -0.62
CA THR A 198 -0.68 9.79 -1.26
C THR A 198 -1.00 10.93 -0.30
N ARG A 199 -1.22 12.13 -0.84
CA ARG A 199 -1.60 13.32 -0.06
C ARG A 199 -3.03 13.27 0.49
N GLU A 200 -3.82 12.28 0.11
CA GLU A 200 -5.19 12.09 0.60
C GLU A 200 -5.19 11.65 2.07
N TYR A 201 -4.11 11.01 2.52
CA TYR A 201 -3.95 10.57 3.90
C TYR A 201 -2.85 11.38 4.60
N PRO A 202 -3.09 11.88 5.82
CA PRO A 202 -2.14 12.75 6.52
C PRO A 202 -0.81 12.05 6.87
N VAL A 203 -0.77 10.71 6.83
CA VAL A 203 0.40 9.91 7.20
C VAL A 203 1.64 10.27 6.36
N GLU A 204 1.48 10.61 5.08
CA GLU A 204 2.62 10.96 4.21
C GLU A 204 3.34 12.21 4.73
N LYS A 205 2.54 13.19 5.19
CA LYS A 205 3.05 14.43 5.78
C LYS A 205 3.71 14.13 7.12
N ILE A 206 3.05 13.34 7.97
CA ILE A 206 3.58 12.96 9.29
C ILE A 206 4.94 12.27 9.15
N PHE A 207 5.11 11.38 8.17
CA PHE A 207 6.39 10.73 7.90
C PHE A 207 7.47 11.75 7.49
N ARG A 208 7.15 12.68 6.59
CA ARG A 208 8.10 13.74 6.19
C ARG A 208 8.50 14.62 7.36
N ASP A 209 7.55 15.04 8.18
CA ASP A 209 7.79 15.87 9.36
C ASP A 209 8.62 15.10 10.41
N ALA A 210 8.27 13.84 10.69
CA ALA A 210 9.00 12.99 11.61
C ALA A 210 10.45 12.77 11.14
N ARG A 211 10.68 12.64 9.83
CA ARG A 211 12.02 12.54 9.26
C ARG A 211 12.83 13.83 9.49
N ALA A 212 12.22 15.00 9.33
CA ALA A 212 12.88 16.28 9.58
C ALA A 212 13.27 16.45 11.06
N SER A 213 12.41 15.99 11.99
CA SER A 213 12.63 16.08 13.44
C SER A 213 13.91 15.37 13.93
N LEU A 214 14.44 14.42 13.16
CA LEU A 214 15.71 13.74 13.47
C LEU A 214 16.92 14.69 13.38
N ILE A 215 16.78 15.82 12.68
CA ILE A 215 17.85 16.78 12.34
C ILE A 215 17.65 18.10 13.11
N GLU A 216 16.41 18.55 13.21
CA GLU A 216 16.03 19.79 13.88
C GLU A 216 16.47 19.81 15.36
N ASP A 217 16.75 21.00 15.89
CA ASP A 217 17.21 21.24 17.27
C ASP A 217 18.43 20.41 17.71
N GLY A 218 19.25 20.01 16.73
CA GLY A 218 20.42 19.16 16.89
C GLY A 218 20.18 17.77 16.30
N GLU A 219 21.07 17.37 15.40
CA GLU A 219 21.01 16.05 14.78
C GLU A 219 21.15 14.94 15.85
N ASN A 220 20.31 13.91 15.75
CA ASN A 220 20.16 12.89 16.80
C ASN A 220 21.47 12.15 17.14
N GLY A 221 22.29 11.80 16.15
CA GLY A 221 23.58 11.15 16.36
C GLY A 221 24.57 12.03 17.12
N MET A 222 24.72 13.29 16.73
CA MET A 222 25.56 14.28 17.40
C MET A 222 25.09 14.52 18.85
N LEU A 223 23.79 14.70 19.02
CA LEU A 223 23.16 14.86 20.33
C LEU A 223 23.40 13.63 21.23
N GLY A 224 23.29 12.43 20.69
CA GLY A 224 23.59 11.18 21.39
C GLY A 224 25.04 11.11 21.87
N LEU A 225 26.00 11.46 21.01
CA LEU A 225 27.42 11.52 21.37
C LEU A 225 27.70 12.53 22.50
N MET A 226 27.11 13.73 22.41
CA MET A 226 27.26 14.75 23.43
C MET A 226 26.64 14.35 24.77
N ALA A 227 25.51 13.62 24.75
CA ALA A 227 24.89 13.10 25.96
C ALA A 227 25.75 12.00 26.59
N ALA A 228 26.31 11.08 25.79
CA ALA A 228 27.16 10.00 26.27
C ALA A 228 28.43 10.50 26.97
N ALA A 229 29.02 11.61 26.48
CA ALA A 229 30.17 12.24 27.12
C ALA A 229 29.89 12.86 28.52
N ARG A 230 28.64 12.82 28.98
CA ARG A 230 28.15 13.40 30.25
C ARG A 230 27.44 12.38 31.15
N LEU A 231 27.57 11.09 30.83
CA LEU A 231 27.16 9.96 31.67
C LEU A 231 28.26 9.63 32.68
#